data_AF-A0AAV9S2Z0-F1
#
_entry.id   AF-A0AAV9S2Z0-F1
#
_cell.length_a   1.000
_cell.length_b   1.000
_cell.length_c   1.000
_cell.angle_alpha   90.00
_cell.angle_beta   90.00
_cell.angle_gamma   90.00
#
_symmetry.space_group_name_H-M   'P 1'
#
loop_
_entity.id
_entity.type
_entity.pdbx_description
1 polymer ?
#
loop_
_entity_poly.entity_id
_entity_poly.type
_entity_poly.pdbx_seq_one_letter_code
_entity_poly.pdbx_strand_id
1 'polypeptide(L)'
;MLLWLAEPDQHNVTFTVTPCNVFLLQLFSIILVIFISEMAAGVVALAYSSFAENILRAWATPVLQNDYGIDPMVTRIWNTTMTELKCCGFSNYTDFMGSELEDQNENGLPPSCCLNIDPCSPAEAAHLPVQGCFDHILKILRENTITVGGIAVGVGLLEIAAMIISMYLFSHLDGKVS
;
A
#
# COMPACT_ATOMS: atom_id res chain seq x y z
N MET A 1 -1.58 -8.05 13.18
CA MET A 1 -2.84 -8.03 13.96
C MET A 1 -3.03 -9.41 14.58
N LEU A 2 -2.33 -9.70 15.67
CA LEU A 2 -2.58 -10.92 16.47
C LEU A 2 -3.03 -10.43 17.84
N LEU A 3 -4.35 -10.42 18.00
CA LEU A 3 -5.04 -10.12 19.23
C LEU A 3 -4.78 -11.25 20.24
N TRP A 4 -4.27 -10.86 21.40
CA TRP A 4 -4.79 -11.25 22.72
C TRP A 4 -5.70 -12.49 22.74
N LEU A 5 -5.13 -13.64 23.09
CA LEU A 5 -5.82 -14.60 23.94
C LEU A 5 -5.03 -14.73 25.24
N ALA A 6 -5.48 -13.92 26.21
CA ALA A 6 -5.23 -14.18 27.61
C ALA A 6 -6.16 -15.33 28.02
N GLU A 7 -5.66 -16.56 27.99
CA GLU A 7 -6.34 -17.69 28.64
C GLU A 7 -5.97 -17.71 30.13
N PRO A 8 -6.95 -17.81 31.05
CA PRO A 8 -6.69 -17.98 32.47
C PRO A 8 -6.71 -19.47 32.79
N ASP A 9 -5.55 -20.13 32.86
CA ASP A 9 -5.48 -21.37 33.63
C ASP A 9 -4.13 -21.57 34.32
N GLN A 10 -4.25 -21.82 35.61
CA GLN A 10 -3.22 -21.79 36.63
C GLN A 10 -2.72 -23.22 36.85
N HIS A 11 -1.54 -23.56 36.32
CA HIS A 11 -0.53 -24.39 36.99
C HIS A 11 0.65 -24.72 36.06
N ASN A 12 1.86 -24.36 36.51
CA ASN A 12 3.16 -24.82 36.03
C ASN A 12 3.56 -24.51 34.57
N VAL A 13 3.84 -23.24 34.31
CA VAL A 13 5.07 -22.87 33.60
C VAL A 13 5.77 -21.84 34.47
N THR A 14 6.97 -22.16 34.94
CA THR A 14 7.86 -21.26 35.68
C THR A 14 8.00 -19.94 34.94
N PHE A 15 7.21 -18.95 35.36
CA PHE A 15 7.23 -17.58 34.88
C PHE A 15 8.37 -16.84 35.60
N THR A 16 9.60 -17.14 35.19
CA THR A 16 10.72 -16.20 35.31
C THR A 16 11.24 -15.87 33.92
N VAL A 17 10.33 -15.64 32.98
CA VAL A 17 10.66 -14.95 31.74
C VAL A 17 10.44 -13.48 32.01
N THR A 18 11.52 -12.76 32.29
CA THR A 18 11.56 -11.30 32.51
C THR A 18 10.67 -10.59 31.46
N PRO A 19 9.86 -9.57 31.80
CA PRO A 19 8.95 -8.91 30.85
C PRO A 19 9.65 -8.38 29.58
N CYS A 20 10.97 -8.15 29.66
CA CYS A 20 11.81 -7.78 28.52
C CYS A 20 11.98 -8.92 27.50
N ASN A 21 12.16 -10.16 27.96
CA ASN A 21 12.43 -11.32 27.09
C ASN A 21 11.22 -11.70 26.24
N VAL A 22 10.01 -11.62 26.82
CA VAL A 22 8.75 -11.87 26.08
C VAL A 22 8.57 -10.85 24.95
N PHE A 23 8.87 -9.58 25.21
CA PHE A 23 8.76 -8.51 24.21
C PHE A 23 9.74 -8.70 23.05
N LEU A 24 10.98 -9.11 23.33
CA LEU A 24 11.99 -9.35 22.28
C LEU A 24 11.63 -10.54 21.38
N LEU A 25 11.11 -11.62 21.96
CA LEU A 25 10.62 -12.77 21.20
C LEU A 25 9.40 -12.41 20.35
N GLN A 26 8.48 -11.60 20.89
CA GLN A 26 7.31 -11.12 20.16
C GLN A 26 7.70 -10.20 19.00
N LEU A 27 8.64 -9.28 19.21
CA LEU A 27 9.18 -8.42 18.15
C LEU A 27 9.85 -9.25 17.05
N PHE A 28 10.68 -10.22 17.41
CA PHE A 28 11.32 -11.12 16.45
C PHE A 28 10.27 -11.86 15.60
N SER A 29 9.24 -12.42 16.24
CA SER A 29 8.16 -13.14 15.55
C SER A 29 7.38 -12.24 14.59
N ILE A 30 7.00 -11.04 15.02
CA ILE A 30 6.25 -10.09 14.18
C ILE A 30 7.08 -9.66 12.97
N ILE A 31 8.36 -9.31 13.17
CA ILE A 31 9.24 -8.88 12.08
C ILE A 31 9.47 -10.03 11.08
N LEU A 32 9.64 -11.26 11.58
CA LEU A 32 9.78 -12.43 10.71
C LEU A 32 8.55 -12.67 9.84
N VAL A 33 7.34 -12.50 10.38
CA VAL A 33 6.10 -12.61 9.61
C VAL A 33 6.00 -11.50 8.56
N ILE A 34 6.42 -10.28 8.89
CA ILE A 34 6.46 -9.16 7.93
C ILE A 34 7.44 -9.48 6.79
N PHE A 35 8.66 -9.92 7.10
CA PHE A 35 9.66 -10.28 6.08
C PHE A 35 9.16 -11.37 5.12
N ILE A 36 8.51 -12.43 5.65
CA ILE A 36 7.92 -13.49 4.81
C ILE A 36 6.80 -12.91 3.93
N SER A 37 5.95 -12.06 4.49
CA SER A 37 4.87 -11.41 3.75
C SER A 37 5.39 -10.48 2.65
N GLU A 38 6.46 -9.73 2.91
CA GLU A 38 7.12 -8.85 1.94
C GLU A 38 7.72 -9.66 0.80
N MET A 39 8.43 -10.75 1.12
CA MET A 39 8.98 -11.65 0.11
C MET A 39 7.88 -12.26 -0.77
N ALA A 40 6.79 -12.73 -0.16
CA ALA A 40 5.65 -13.27 -0.89
C ALA A 40 4.97 -12.23 -1.78
N ALA A 41 4.72 -11.02 -1.26
CA ALA A 41 4.14 -9.91 -2.01
C ALA A 41 5.05 -9.49 -3.17
N GLY A 42 6.36 -9.41 -2.95
CA GLY A 42 7.36 -9.12 -3.99
C GLY A 42 7.34 -10.15 -5.11
N VAL A 43 7.31 -11.44 -4.77
CA VAL A 43 7.21 -12.52 -5.76
C VAL A 43 5.91 -12.43 -6.56
N VAL A 44 4.76 -12.22 -5.90
CA VAL A 44 3.47 -12.07 -6.59
C VAL A 44 3.44 -10.85 -7.50
N ALA A 45 3.93 -9.71 -7.02
CA ALA A 45 3.97 -8.46 -7.79
C ALA A 45 4.84 -8.59 -9.05
N LEU A 46 5.98 -9.29 -8.96
CA LEU A 46 6.90 -9.47 -10.08
C LEU A 46 6.48 -10.60 -11.03
N ALA A 47 6.00 -11.73 -10.51
CA ALA A 47 5.63 -12.88 -11.34
C ALA A 47 4.22 -12.77 -11.94
N TYR A 48 3.31 -12.07 -11.27
CA TYR A 48 1.87 -12.02 -11.62
C TYR A 48 1.34 -10.58 -11.60
N SER A 49 2.00 -9.66 -12.30
CA SER A 49 1.60 -8.25 -12.35
C SER A 49 0.15 -8.03 -12.81
N SER A 50 -0.32 -8.81 -13.79
CA SER A 50 -1.70 -8.72 -14.30
C SER A 50 -2.75 -9.19 -13.28
N PHE A 51 -2.40 -10.14 -12.41
CA PHE A 51 -3.29 -10.57 -11.34
C PHE A 51 -3.40 -9.49 -10.26
N ALA A 52 -2.27 -8.89 -9.89
CA ALA A 52 -2.25 -7.75 -8.97
C ALA A 52 -3.08 -6.58 -9.53
N GLU A 53 -2.89 -6.22 -10.80
CA GLU A 53 -3.68 -5.19 -11.48
C GLU A 53 -5.18 -5.45 -11.38
N ASN A 54 -5.64 -6.66 -11.70
CA ASN A 54 -7.07 -6.99 -11.65
C ASN A 54 -7.66 -6.83 -10.24
N ILE A 55 -6.92 -7.24 -9.21
CA ILE A 55 -7.34 -7.03 -7.82
C ILE A 55 -7.44 -5.53 -7.54
N LEU A 56 -6.37 -4.77 -7.82
CA LEU A 56 -6.38 -3.33 -7.57
C LEU A 56 -7.51 -2.63 -8.31
N ARG A 57 -7.76 -2.99 -9.57
CA ARG A 57 -8.86 -2.45 -10.37
C ARG A 57 -10.22 -2.74 -9.76
N ALA A 58 -10.44 -3.98 -9.30
CA ALA A 58 -11.70 -4.37 -8.66
C ALA A 58 -11.98 -3.58 -7.37
N TRP A 59 -10.95 -3.06 -6.71
CA TRP A 59 -11.09 -2.19 -5.55
C TRP A 59 -11.14 -0.70 -5.92
N ALA A 60 -10.32 -0.24 -6.87
CA ALA A 60 -10.18 1.16 -7.20
C ALA A 60 -11.36 1.71 -7.99
N THR A 61 -11.84 0.98 -9.01
CA THR A 61 -12.97 1.41 -9.85
C THR A 61 -14.23 1.73 -9.03
N PRO A 62 -14.71 0.85 -8.11
CA PRO A 62 -15.90 1.18 -7.33
C PRO A 62 -15.67 2.34 -6.35
N VAL A 63 -14.45 2.55 -5.85
CA VAL A 63 -14.12 3.71 -5.01
C VAL A 63 -14.19 5.02 -5.82
N LEU A 64 -13.69 5.02 -7.06
CA LEU A 64 -13.84 6.17 -7.95
C LEU A 64 -15.30 6.45 -8.32
N GLN A 65 -16.11 5.40 -8.48
CA GLN A 65 -17.50 5.57 -8.90
C GLN A 65 -18.43 6.00 -7.75
N ASN A 66 -18.22 5.45 -6.55
CA ASN A 66 -19.14 5.65 -5.43
C ASN A 66 -18.66 6.64 -4.38
N ASP A 67 -17.34 6.84 -4.20
CA ASP A 67 -16.83 7.64 -3.08
C ASP A 67 -16.15 8.94 -3.53
N TYR A 68 -15.62 8.98 -4.76
CA TYR A 68 -15.01 10.18 -5.30
C TYR A 68 -16.08 11.24 -5.63
N GLY A 69 -15.89 12.47 -5.15
CA GLY A 69 -16.89 13.55 -5.17
C GLY A 69 -17.82 13.58 -3.95
N ILE A 70 -17.95 12.46 -3.22
CA ILE A 70 -18.80 12.34 -2.04
C ILE A 70 -17.97 12.45 -0.77
N ASP A 71 -16.96 11.60 -0.63
CA ASP A 71 -16.04 11.63 0.48
C ASP A 71 -14.90 12.63 0.17
N PRO A 72 -14.75 13.72 0.95
CA PRO A 72 -13.72 14.72 0.72
C PRO A 72 -12.29 14.16 0.92
N MET A 73 -12.12 13.12 1.74
CA MET A 73 -10.83 12.46 1.96
C MET A 73 -10.44 11.64 0.73
N VAL A 74 -11.35 10.82 0.20
CA VAL A 74 -11.14 10.05 -1.03
C VAL A 74 -10.86 10.99 -2.20
N THR A 75 -11.70 12.02 -2.35
CA THR A 75 -11.55 13.03 -3.41
C THR A 75 -10.20 13.73 -3.34
N ARG A 76 -9.75 14.14 -2.15
CA ARG A 76 -8.46 14.80 -1.98
C ARG A 76 -7.29 13.87 -2.33
N ILE A 77 -7.31 12.62 -1.88
CA ILE A 77 -6.24 11.66 -2.15
C ILE A 77 -6.09 11.43 -3.65
N TRP A 78 -7.21 11.20 -4.34
CA TRP A 78 -7.22 10.98 -5.78
C TRP A 78 -6.83 12.23 -6.55
N ASN A 79 -7.34 13.41 -6.18
CA ASN A 79 -6.99 14.66 -6.87
C ASN A 79 -5.50 14.99 -6.73
N THR A 80 -4.92 14.82 -5.53
CA THR A 80 -3.47 14.97 -5.33
C THR A 80 -2.69 13.96 -6.15
N THR A 81 -3.10 12.69 -6.14
CA THR A 81 -2.42 11.61 -6.87
C THR A 81 -2.42 11.89 -8.38
N MET A 82 -3.58 12.24 -8.94
CA MET A 82 -3.73 12.58 -10.37
C MET A 82 -2.92 13.83 -10.74
N THR A 83 -2.83 14.82 -9.86
CA THR A 83 -2.06 16.06 -10.10
C THR A 83 -0.54 15.81 -10.05
N GLU A 84 -0.06 15.09 -9.03
CA GLU A 84 1.37 14.77 -8.86
C GLU A 84 1.90 13.84 -9.95
N LEU A 85 1.09 12.82 -10.31
CA LEU A 85 1.46 11.83 -11.31
C LEU A 85 1.01 12.20 -12.73
N LYS A 86 0.30 13.31 -12.92
CA LYS A 86 -0.20 13.81 -14.22
C LYS A 86 -0.94 12.72 -15.01
N CYS A 87 -1.84 12.02 -14.33
CA CYS A 87 -2.62 10.90 -14.84
C CYS A 87 -4.10 11.08 -14.50
N CYS A 88 -4.98 10.31 -15.14
CA CYS A 88 -6.42 10.41 -14.96
C CYS A 88 -7.07 9.04 -14.75
N GLY A 89 -7.82 8.91 -13.66
CA GLY A 89 -8.50 7.66 -13.29
C GLY A 89 -7.51 6.56 -12.91
N PHE A 90 -8.03 5.35 -12.64
CA PHE A 90 -7.18 4.22 -12.32
C PHE A 90 -6.56 3.64 -13.61
N SER A 91 -7.41 3.23 -14.54
CA SER A 91 -7.05 2.79 -15.90
C SER A 91 -7.24 3.89 -16.93
N ASN A 92 -8.33 4.67 -16.81
CA ASN A 92 -8.66 5.73 -17.75
C ASN A 92 -9.71 6.70 -17.18
N TYR A 93 -9.95 7.81 -17.87
CA TYR A 93 -11.01 8.77 -17.58
C TYR A 93 -12.41 8.13 -17.51
N THR A 94 -12.61 7.02 -18.23
CA THR A 94 -13.86 6.25 -18.23
C THR A 94 -14.21 5.66 -16.86
N ASP A 95 -13.25 5.54 -15.94
CA ASP A 95 -13.51 5.04 -14.59
C ASP A 95 -14.43 5.97 -13.78
N PHE A 96 -14.56 7.24 -14.20
CA PHE A 96 -15.50 8.19 -13.63
C PHE A 96 -16.88 8.15 -14.29
N MET A 97 -17.05 7.42 -15.40
CA MET A 97 -18.36 7.33 -16.06
C MET A 97 -19.33 6.49 -15.21
N GLY A 98 -20.55 7.00 -15.06
CA GLY A 98 -21.59 6.46 -14.18
C GLY A 98 -21.37 6.72 -12.69
N SER A 99 -20.45 7.62 -12.32
CA SER A 99 -20.29 8.10 -10.94
C SER A 99 -21.28 9.23 -10.62
N GLU A 100 -21.58 9.46 -9.34
CA GLU A 100 -22.41 10.61 -8.92
C GLU A 100 -21.82 11.96 -9.37
N LEU A 101 -20.53 11.99 -9.70
CA LEU A 101 -19.83 13.13 -10.27
C LEU A 101 -20.27 13.47 -11.70
N GLU A 102 -20.57 12.46 -12.52
CA GLU A 102 -21.13 12.66 -13.86
C GLU A 102 -22.52 13.32 -13.77
N ASP A 103 -23.33 12.88 -12.80
CA ASP A 103 -24.68 13.37 -12.57
C ASP A 103 -24.71 14.80 -11.98
N GLN A 104 -23.75 15.14 -11.12
CA GLN A 104 -23.72 16.43 -10.43
C GLN A 104 -23.04 17.57 -11.22
N ASN A 105 -22.08 17.27 -12.10
CA ASN A 105 -21.26 18.28 -12.79
C ASN A 105 -21.53 18.37 -14.31
N GLU A 106 -22.71 17.98 -14.80
CA GLU A 106 -23.03 18.04 -16.24
C GLU A 106 -21.97 17.31 -17.10
N ASN A 107 -21.61 16.08 -16.75
CA ASN A 107 -20.49 15.32 -17.36
C ASN A 107 -19.08 15.88 -17.08
N GLY A 108 -18.90 16.73 -16.07
CA GLY A 108 -17.60 17.28 -15.69
C GLY A 108 -16.64 16.25 -15.07
N LEU A 109 -15.45 16.14 -15.64
CA LEU A 109 -14.35 15.35 -15.09
C LEU A 109 -13.44 16.19 -14.18
N PRO A 110 -12.59 15.56 -13.36
CA PRO A 110 -11.56 16.28 -12.61
C PRO A 110 -10.64 17.09 -13.56
N PRO A 111 -10.23 18.31 -13.19
CA PRO A 111 -9.34 19.14 -14.01
C PRO A 111 -8.05 18.43 -14.42
N SER A 112 -7.51 17.58 -13.54
CA SER A 112 -6.30 16.79 -13.79
C SER A 112 -6.41 15.88 -15.02
N CYS A 113 -7.63 15.51 -15.42
CA CYS A 113 -7.91 14.74 -16.64
C CYS A 113 -7.83 15.57 -17.94
N CYS A 114 -7.92 16.89 -17.84
CA CYS A 114 -7.80 17.83 -18.96
C CYS A 114 -6.62 18.80 -18.78
N LEU A 115 -5.49 18.36 -18.22
CA LEU A 115 -4.30 19.20 -17.99
C LEU A 115 -4.56 20.44 -17.10
N ASN A 116 -5.45 20.29 -16.11
CA ASN A 116 -5.91 21.34 -15.20
C ASN A 116 -6.74 22.45 -15.88
N ILE A 117 -7.45 22.11 -16.95
CA ILE A 117 -8.43 22.99 -17.61
C ILE A 117 -9.82 22.63 -17.07
N ASP A 118 -10.54 23.63 -16.56
CA ASP A 118 -11.94 23.52 -16.14
C ASP A 118 -12.82 24.48 -16.97
N PRO A 119 -14.02 24.06 -17.42
CA PRO A 119 -14.60 22.72 -17.25
C PRO A 119 -13.92 21.67 -18.14
N CYS A 120 -13.73 20.45 -17.62
CA CYS A 120 -13.19 19.32 -18.34
C CYS A 120 -14.33 18.41 -18.80
N SER A 121 -14.59 18.34 -20.11
CA SER A 121 -15.60 17.42 -20.66
C SER A 121 -14.99 16.05 -21.02
N PRO A 122 -15.80 14.97 -21.10
CA PRO A 122 -15.30 13.66 -21.48
C PRO A 122 -14.81 13.62 -22.93
N ALA A 123 -15.39 14.46 -23.80
CA ALA A 123 -14.97 14.59 -25.20
C ALA A 123 -13.56 15.20 -25.29
N GLU A 124 -13.26 16.21 -24.47
CA GLU A 124 -11.91 16.78 -24.37
C GLU A 124 -10.94 15.74 -23.81
N ALA A 125 -11.27 15.10 -22.69
CA ALA A 125 -10.43 14.05 -22.09
C ALA A 125 -10.10 12.92 -23.09
N ALA A 126 -11.04 12.56 -23.97
CA ALA A 126 -10.82 11.55 -25.01
C ALA A 126 -9.83 11.98 -26.11
N HIS A 127 -9.72 13.28 -26.38
CA HIS A 127 -8.77 13.84 -27.36
C HIS A 127 -7.38 14.09 -26.76
N LEU A 128 -7.27 14.18 -25.43
CA LEU A 128 -6.00 14.37 -24.75
C LEU A 128 -5.27 13.02 -24.51
N PRO A 129 -3.94 12.96 -24.67
CA PRO A 129 -3.15 11.76 -24.43
C PRO A 129 -2.84 11.56 -22.93
N VAL A 130 -3.86 11.64 -22.06
CA VAL A 130 -3.69 11.41 -20.61
C VAL A 130 -3.89 9.92 -20.33
N GLN A 131 -2.89 9.30 -19.71
CA GLN A 131 -2.92 7.87 -19.37
C GLN A 131 -3.51 7.65 -17.97
N GLY A 132 -4.02 6.44 -17.72
CA GLY A 132 -4.39 5.97 -16.39
C GLY A 132 -3.23 6.01 -15.39
N CYS A 133 -3.56 6.25 -14.13
CA CYS A 133 -2.54 6.33 -13.07
C CYS A 133 -1.81 5.01 -12.85
N PHE A 134 -2.48 3.87 -13.02
CA PHE A 134 -1.85 2.56 -12.81
C PHE A 134 -0.70 2.30 -13.80
N ASP A 135 -0.96 2.48 -15.09
CA ASP A 135 0.07 2.33 -16.13
C ASP A 135 1.21 3.34 -15.94
N HIS A 136 0.88 4.57 -15.57
CA HIS A 136 1.88 5.61 -15.34
C HIS A 136 2.81 5.25 -14.17
N ILE A 137 2.25 4.77 -13.05
CA ILE A 137 3.02 4.28 -11.91
C ILE A 137 3.89 3.10 -12.34
N LEU A 138 3.35 2.11 -13.05
CA LEU A 138 4.15 0.98 -13.54
C LEU A 138 5.30 1.43 -14.45
N LYS A 139 5.08 2.44 -15.29
CA LYS A 139 6.12 3.04 -16.12
C LYS A 139 7.21 3.68 -15.26
N ILE A 140 6.85 4.49 -14.26
CA ILE A 140 7.80 5.10 -13.32
C ILE A 140 8.60 4.02 -12.57
N LEU A 141 7.93 2.95 -12.12
CA LEU A 141 8.57 1.83 -11.43
C LEU A 141 9.58 1.09 -12.34
N ARG A 142 9.26 0.91 -13.63
CA ARG A 142 10.16 0.31 -14.62
C ARG A 142 11.33 1.21 -14.98
N GLU A 143 11.08 2.51 -15.15
CA GLU A 143 12.12 3.50 -15.47
C GLU A 143 13.08 3.70 -14.28
N ASN A 144 12.57 3.61 -13.05
CA ASN A 144 13.33 3.82 -11.83
C ASN A 144 13.53 2.54 -11.01
N THR A 145 13.57 1.37 -11.67
CA THR A 145 13.66 0.06 -10.97
C THR A 145 14.89 -0.03 -10.07
N ILE A 146 15.99 0.64 -10.42
CA ILE A 146 17.20 0.67 -9.58
C ILE A 146 16.90 1.36 -8.24
N THR A 147 16.26 2.53 -8.26
CA THR A 147 15.91 3.29 -7.05
C THR A 147 14.91 2.53 -6.20
N VAL A 148 13.84 2.03 -6.81
CA VAL A 148 12.78 1.29 -6.11
C VAL A 148 13.31 -0.01 -5.55
N GLY A 149 14.08 -0.76 -6.34
CA GLY A 149 14.72 -2.00 -5.89
C GLY A 149 15.71 -1.74 -4.76
N GLY A 150 16.45 -0.63 -4.80
CA GLY A 150 17.33 -0.21 -3.72
C GLY A 150 16.57 0.07 -2.41
N ILE A 151 15.41 0.73 -2.49
CA ILE A 151 14.53 0.93 -1.33
C ILE A 151 14.05 -0.41 -0.77
N ALA A 152 13.56 -1.32 -1.63
CA ALA A 152 13.08 -2.63 -1.21
C ALA A 152 14.17 -3.48 -0.53
N VAL A 153 15.37 -3.53 -1.12
CA VAL A 153 16.53 -4.21 -0.51
C VAL A 153 16.91 -3.55 0.82
N GLY A 154 16.86 -2.22 0.90
CA GLY A 154 17.13 -1.48 2.13
C GLY A 154 16.16 -1.84 3.26
N VAL A 155 14.87 -1.96 2.97
CA VAL A 155 13.85 -2.40 3.93
C VAL A 155 14.15 -3.83 4.40
N GLY A 156 14.35 -4.77 3.47
CA GLY A 156 14.66 -6.16 3.84
C GLY A 156 15.94 -6.29 4.68
N LEU A 157 16.99 -5.51 4.39
CA LEU A 157 18.21 -5.50 5.21
C LEU A 157 17.97 -4.91 6.61
N LEU A 158 17.13 -3.88 6.72
CA LEU A 158 16.76 -3.28 8.00
C LEU A 158 16.01 -4.30 8.89
N GLU A 159 15.09 -5.06 8.31
CA GLU A 159 14.36 -6.12 9.01
C GLU A 159 15.28 -7.24 9.49
N ILE A 160 16.21 -7.69 8.64
CA ILE A 160 17.20 -8.70 9.01
C ILE A 160 18.09 -8.20 10.15
N ALA A 161 18.55 -6.94 10.09
CA ALA A 161 19.33 -6.34 11.16
C ALA A 161 18.53 -6.28 12.47
N ALA A 162 17.26 -5.91 12.42
CA ALA A 162 16.38 -5.90 13.59
C ALA A 162 16.22 -7.30 14.20
N MET A 163 16.02 -8.34 13.37
CA MET A 163 15.96 -9.73 13.83
C MET A 163 17.26 -10.18 14.52
N ILE A 164 18.43 -9.85 13.95
CA ILE A 164 19.73 -10.17 14.54
C ILE A 164 19.90 -9.46 15.89
N ILE A 165 19.56 -8.17 15.98
CA ILE A 165 19.66 -7.39 17.21
C ILE A 165 18.74 -7.95 18.29
N SER A 166 17.50 -8.32 17.95
CA SER A 166 16.57 -8.95 18.88
C SER A 166 17.11 -10.26 19.46
N MET A 167 17.67 -11.13 18.62
CA MET A 167 18.25 -12.41 19.05
C MET A 167 19.52 -12.22 19.90
N TYR A 168 20.37 -11.28 19.51
CA TYR A 168 21.58 -10.93 20.26
C TYR A 168 21.23 -10.40 21.65
N LEU A 169 20.28 -9.46 21.71
CA LEU A 169 19.85 -8.86 22.96
C LEU A 169 19.17 -9.89 23.88
N PHE A 170 18.36 -10.78 23.33
CA PHE A 170 17.76 -11.89 24.08
C PHE A 170 18.83 -12.78 24.73
N SER A 171 19.84 -13.20 23.96
CA SER A 171 20.94 -14.04 24.45
C SER A 171 21.77 -13.36 25.54
N HIS A 172 22.00 -12.05 25.40
CA HIS A 172 22.76 -11.27 26.38
C HIS A 172 22.01 -11.04 27.69
N LEU A 173 20.68 -10.91 27.63
CA LEU A 173 19.85 -10.76 28.83
C LEU A 173 19.70 -12.08 29.58
N ASP A 174 19.52 -13.20 28.88
CA ASP A 174 19.50 -14.53 29.49
C ASP A 174 20.84 -14.86 30.17
N GLY A 175 21.97 -14.51 29.53
CA GLY A 175 23.30 -14.71 30.09
C GLY A 175 23.64 -13.83 31.31
N LYS A 176 22.87 -12.76 31.58
CA LYS A 176 23.04 -11.91 32.77
C LYS A 176 22.04 -12.19 33.89
N VAL A 177 20.98 -12.94 33.61
CA VAL A 177 19.96 -13.34 34.58
C VAL A 177 20.27 -14.71 35.20
N SER A 178 21.11 -15.52 34.55
CA SER A 178 21.69 -16.75 35.13
C SER A 178 22.94 -16.49 35.97
#